data_AF-A0A1B7JX99-F1
#
_entry.id   AF-A0A1B7JX99-F1
#
_cell.length_a   1.000
_cell.length_b   1.000
_cell.length_c   1.000
_cell.angle_alpha   90.00
_cell.angle_beta   90.00
_cell.angle_gamma   90.00
#
_symmetry.space_group_name_H-M   'P 1'
#
loop_
_entity.id
_entity.type
_entity.pdbx_description
1 polymer ?
#
loop_
_entity_poly.entity_id
_entity_poly.type
_entity_poly.pdbx_seq_one_letter_code
_entity_poly.pdbx_strand_id
1 'polypeptide(L)'
;MSQQARLLKNMLFAGAVLLTSTASWAAEHWIDVRTPEQYQETHVQGAVNIPLKQLAERIGEVTQDKNDTLYLYCNTGNQSGKAETLLQKMGYKNAVNEGGLKDVEKKQPLLK
;
A
#
# COMPACT_ATOMS: atom_id res chain seq x y z
N MET A 1 -39.30 48.88 5.27
CA MET A 1 -39.06 47.44 5.51
C MET A 1 -38.73 46.81 4.15
N SER A 2 -37.61 46.16 3.86
CA SER A 2 -36.40 45.81 4.61
C SER A 2 -35.33 45.48 3.55
N GLN A 3 -34.71 46.50 2.91
CA GLN A 3 -33.53 46.28 2.07
C GLN A 3 -32.31 45.76 2.87
N GLN A 4 -32.42 45.70 4.20
CA GLN A 4 -31.39 45.12 5.08
C GLN A 4 -31.33 43.58 5.04
N ALA A 5 -32.26 42.88 4.37
CA ALA A 5 -32.32 41.41 4.37
C ALA A 5 -31.61 40.73 3.19
N ARG A 6 -30.89 41.47 2.33
CA ARG A 6 -30.10 40.89 1.22
C ARG A 6 -28.59 40.87 1.46
N LEU A 7 -28.10 41.59 2.47
CA LEU A 7 -26.65 41.71 2.73
C LEU A 7 -26.09 40.62 3.64
N LEU A 8 -26.92 39.70 4.15
CA LEU A 8 -26.47 38.57 4.98
C LEU A 8 -26.43 37.23 4.25
N LYS A 9 -26.82 37.15 2.97
CA LYS A 9 -26.81 35.89 2.20
C LYS A 9 -25.46 35.53 1.57
N ASN A 10 -24.49 36.44 1.57
CA ASN A 10 -23.19 36.22 0.92
C ASN A 10 -21.99 36.25 1.87
N MET A 11 -22.19 36.36 3.19
CA MET A 11 -21.09 36.34 4.18
C MET A 11 -20.89 34.97 4.87
N LEU A 12 -21.65 33.94 4.48
CA LEU A 12 -21.42 32.55 4.93
C LEU A 12 -20.56 31.73 3.96
N PHE A 13 -20.03 32.33 2.89
CA PHE A 13 -19.02 31.70 2.02
C PHE A 13 -17.58 31.94 2.49
N ALA A 14 -17.39 32.68 3.59
CA ALA A 14 -16.09 32.95 4.17
C ALA A 14 -15.99 32.31 5.56
N GLY A 15 -15.87 30.99 5.62
CA GLY A 15 -15.72 30.32 6.93
C GLY A 15 -16.00 28.84 6.97
N ALA A 16 -15.57 28.08 5.97
CA ALA A 16 -15.47 26.63 6.09
C ALA A 16 -14.43 26.11 5.10
N VAL A 17 -13.16 26.54 5.27
CA VAL A 17 -12.07 25.63 4.93
C VAL A 17 -12.18 24.54 5.99
N LEU A 18 -13.01 23.54 5.70
CA LEU A 18 -12.92 22.26 6.38
C LEU A 18 -11.49 21.80 6.09
N LEU A 19 -10.60 22.01 7.07
CA LEU A 19 -9.45 21.15 7.27
C LEU A 19 -10.02 19.77 7.52
N THR A 20 -10.55 19.12 6.47
CA THR A 20 -10.69 17.67 6.47
C THR A 20 -9.27 17.21 6.54
N SER A 21 -8.79 17.03 7.77
CA SER A 21 -7.63 16.21 8.06
C SER A 21 -7.92 14.92 7.33
N THR A 22 -7.35 14.76 6.14
CA THR A 22 -7.27 13.47 5.51
C THR A 22 -6.31 12.75 6.42
N ALA A 23 -6.83 12.12 7.47
CA ALA A 23 -6.12 11.04 8.12
C ALA A 23 -5.64 10.18 6.95
N SER A 24 -4.33 10.14 6.70
CA SER A 24 -3.78 9.20 5.71
C SER A 24 -4.08 7.84 6.30
N TRP A 25 -5.07 7.15 5.74
CA TRP A 25 -5.31 5.76 6.03
C TRP A 25 -4.11 5.05 5.41
N ALA A 26 -3.27 4.44 6.25
CA ALA A 26 -2.15 3.64 5.76
C ALA A 26 -2.69 2.64 4.74
N ALA A 27 -2.17 2.66 3.52
CA ALA A 27 -2.60 1.77 2.47
C ALA A 27 -1.97 0.38 2.67
N GLU A 28 -2.60 -0.63 2.10
CA GLU A 28 -2.11 -2.00 2.11
C GLU A 28 -1.67 -2.42 0.70
N HIS A 29 -0.48 -3.01 0.59
CA HIS A 29 0.08 -3.45 -0.67
C HIS A 29 0.56 -4.89 -0.60
N TRP A 30 0.16 -5.71 -1.57
CA TRP A 30 0.69 -7.06 -1.75
C TRP A 30 1.85 -7.03 -2.75
N ILE A 31 3.00 -7.59 -2.37
CA ILE A 31 4.20 -7.60 -3.20
C ILE A 31 4.72 -9.04 -3.32
N ASP A 32 4.78 -9.52 -4.56
CA ASP A 32 5.45 -10.76 -4.90
C ASP A 32 6.93 -10.49 -5.14
N VAL A 33 7.81 -11.10 -4.34
CA VAL A 33 9.26 -10.89 -4.45
C VAL A 33 9.99 -11.97 -5.26
N ARG A 34 9.24 -12.81 -5.98
CA ARG A 34 9.77 -13.83 -6.90
C ARG A 34 10.14 -13.25 -8.25
N THR A 35 10.62 -14.10 -9.16
CA THR A 35 10.90 -13.69 -10.54
C THR A 35 9.61 -13.40 -11.31
N PRO A 36 9.68 -12.59 -12.39
CA PRO A 36 8.50 -12.28 -13.21
C PRO A 36 7.82 -13.53 -13.78
N GLU A 37 8.60 -14.55 -14.16
CA GLU A 37 8.08 -15.79 -14.73
C GLU A 37 7.21 -16.54 -13.70
N GLN A 38 7.67 -16.62 -12.44
CA GLN A 38 6.93 -17.27 -11.36
C GLN A 38 5.65 -16.51 -10.97
N TYR A 39 5.69 -15.18 -11.06
CA TYR A 39 4.51 -14.34 -10.86
C TYR A 39 3.49 -14.52 -11.99
N GLN A 40 3.95 -14.60 -13.23
CA GLN A 40 3.10 -14.84 -14.41
C GLN A 40 2.41 -16.20 -14.38
N GLU A 41 3.02 -17.23 -13.78
CA GLU A 41 2.39 -18.55 -13.63
C GLU A 41 1.23 -18.54 -12.63
N THR A 42 1.42 -17.85 -11.50
CA THR A 42 0.37 -17.63 -10.50
C THR A 42 0.79 -16.57 -9.50
N HIS A 43 -0.14 -15.74 -9.02
CA HIS A 43 0.14 -14.69 -8.04
C HIS A 43 -1.15 -14.26 -7.31
N VAL A 44 -1.00 -13.58 -6.18
CA VAL A 44 -2.11 -12.95 -5.46
C VAL A 44 -2.77 -11.87 -6.31
N GLN A 45 -4.10 -11.87 -6.39
CA GLN A 45 -4.85 -10.83 -7.10
C GLN A 45 -4.48 -9.43 -6.62
N GLY A 46 -4.08 -8.55 -7.55
CA GLY A 46 -3.71 -7.17 -7.25
C GLY A 46 -2.30 -6.99 -6.68
N ALA A 47 -1.52 -8.06 -6.52
CA ALA A 47 -0.13 -7.94 -6.07
C ALA A 47 0.75 -7.34 -7.17
N VAL A 48 1.75 -6.53 -6.77
CA VAL A 48 2.79 -6.03 -7.66
C VAL A 48 4.01 -6.97 -7.61
N ASN A 49 4.59 -7.32 -8.75
CA ASN A 49 5.83 -8.08 -8.77
C ASN A 49 7.06 -7.17 -8.70
N ILE A 50 7.82 -7.30 -7.61
CA ILE A 50 9.13 -6.67 -7.46
C ILE A 50 10.11 -7.73 -6.96
N PRO A 51 10.90 -8.36 -7.85
CA PRO A 51 11.87 -9.38 -7.47
C PRO A 51 12.78 -8.88 -6.34
N LEU A 52 13.08 -9.73 -5.36
CA LEU A 52 13.84 -9.36 -4.15
C LEU A 52 15.10 -8.53 -4.45
N LYS A 53 15.82 -8.87 -5.53
CA LYS A 53 17.05 -8.18 -5.95
C LYS A 53 16.84 -6.72 -6.37
N GLN A 54 15.64 -6.37 -6.82
CA GLN A 54 15.27 -5.04 -7.29
C GLN A 54 14.46 -4.26 -6.26
N LEU A 55 14.09 -4.90 -5.14
CA LEU A 55 13.13 -4.35 -4.17
C LEU A 55 13.57 -3.01 -3.59
N ALA A 56 14.85 -2.86 -3.24
CA ALA A 56 15.35 -1.62 -2.66
C ALA A 56 15.23 -0.42 -3.61
N GLU A 57 15.40 -0.66 -4.91
CA GLU A 57 15.39 0.39 -5.93
C GLU A 57 13.97 0.73 -6.39
N ARG A 58 13.07 -0.28 -6.39
CA ARG A 58 11.75 -0.18 -7.01
C ARG A 58 10.59 -0.03 -6.03
N ILE A 59 10.80 -0.18 -4.72
CA ILE A 59 9.69 -0.08 -3.75
C ILE A 59 8.95 1.26 -3.80
N GLY A 60 9.62 2.34 -4.23
CA GLY A 60 8.99 3.64 -4.46
C GLY A 60 7.94 3.66 -5.57
N GLU A 61 7.92 2.65 -6.47
CA GLU A 61 6.85 2.44 -7.47
C GLU A 61 5.54 2.00 -6.80
N VAL A 62 5.62 1.34 -5.64
CA VAL A 62 4.46 0.88 -4.85
C VAL A 62 4.04 1.96 -3.87
N THR A 63 4.98 2.41 -3.02
CA THR A 63 4.70 3.48 -2.06
C THR A 63 5.96 4.13 -1.52
N GLN A 64 5.87 5.45 -1.33
CA GLN A 64 6.86 6.23 -0.61
C GLN A 64 6.48 6.44 0.88
N ASP A 65 5.23 6.15 1.26
CA ASP A 65 4.77 6.25 2.64
C ASP A 65 5.31 5.07 3.46
N LYS A 66 6.09 5.39 4.49
CA LYS A 66 6.71 4.40 5.37
C LYS A 66 5.73 3.78 6.37
N ASN A 67 4.52 4.32 6.47
CA ASN A 67 3.47 3.80 7.34
C ASN A 67 2.53 2.82 6.62
N ASP A 68 2.60 2.72 5.30
CA ASP A 68 1.83 1.72 4.54
C ASP A 68 2.22 0.29 4.95
N THR A 69 1.25 -0.60 4.93
CA THR A 69 1.44 -2.03 5.20
C THR A 69 1.85 -2.75 3.93
N LEU A 70 2.97 -3.46 3.98
CA LEU A 70 3.58 -4.17 2.86
C LEU A 70 3.55 -5.67 3.15
N TYR A 71 2.59 -6.37 2.53
CA TYR A 71 2.45 -7.81 2.60
C TYR A 71 3.36 -8.48 1.56
N LEU A 72 4.40 -9.15 2.02
CA LEU A 72 5.44 -9.74 1.18
C LEU A 72 5.28 -11.25 1.13
N TYR A 73 5.30 -11.84 -0.05
CA TYR A 73 5.24 -13.28 -0.19
C TYR A 73 6.16 -13.81 -1.29
N CYS A 74 6.45 -15.10 -1.24
CA CYS A 74 7.19 -15.80 -2.29
C CYS A 74 6.75 -17.26 -2.40
N ASN A 75 7.63 -18.17 -2.83
CA ASN A 75 7.26 -19.59 -2.97
C ASN A 75 7.16 -20.30 -1.62
N THR A 76 8.08 -20.01 -0.69
CA THR A 76 8.25 -20.77 0.57
C THR A 76 8.42 -19.90 1.81
N GLY A 77 8.34 -18.57 1.69
CA GLY A 77 8.58 -17.61 2.79
C GLY A 77 10.02 -17.12 2.94
N ASN A 78 11.00 -17.78 2.34
CA ASN A 78 12.43 -17.44 2.52
C ASN A 78 12.82 -16.09 1.89
N GLN A 79 12.34 -15.81 0.68
CA GLN A 79 12.67 -14.56 -0.02
C GLN A 79 11.89 -13.38 0.56
N SER A 80 10.63 -13.60 0.94
CA SER A 80 9.79 -12.59 1.59
C SER A 80 10.28 -12.22 2.99
N GLY A 81 10.86 -13.14 3.76
CA GLY A 81 11.53 -12.79 5.03
C GLY A 81 12.78 -11.91 4.84
N LYS A 82 13.54 -12.13 3.76
CA LYS A 82 14.66 -11.25 3.40
C LYS A 82 14.16 -9.87 2.95
N ALA A 83 13.06 -9.84 2.19
CA ALA A 83 12.40 -8.61 1.75
C ALA A 83 11.89 -7.79 2.94
N GLU A 84 11.26 -8.44 3.92
CA GLU A 84 10.77 -7.82 5.16
C GLU A 84 11.92 -7.14 5.91
N THR A 85 13.01 -7.88 6.15
CA THR A 85 14.21 -7.34 6.82
C THR A 85 14.79 -6.16 6.05
N LEU A 86 14.84 -6.24 4.72
CA LEU A 86 15.35 -5.16 3.86
C LEU A 86 14.49 -3.90 3.97
N LEU A 87 13.16 -4.04 3.84
CA LEU A 87 12.24 -2.90 3.87
C LEU A 87 12.16 -2.26 5.26
N GLN A 88 12.21 -3.05 6.34
CA GLN A 88 12.30 -2.52 7.70
C GLN A 88 13.59 -1.71 7.90
N LYS A 89 14.74 -2.17 7.38
CA LYS A 89 15.99 -1.39 7.39
C LYS A 89 15.90 -0.08 6.59
N MET A 90 15.05 -0.05 5.55
CA MET A 90 14.75 1.15 4.77
C MET A 90 13.68 2.05 5.41
N GLY A 91 13.21 1.71 6.61
CA GLY A 91 12.30 2.52 7.41
C GLY A 91 10.81 2.24 7.19
N TYR A 92 10.43 1.25 6.37
CA TYR A 92 9.03 0.82 6.28
C TYR A 92 8.61 0.11 7.57
N LYS A 93 7.62 0.67 8.26
CA LYS A 93 7.26 0.24 9.62
C LYS A 93 6.44 -1.04 9.64
N ASN A 94 5.66 -1.26 8.57
CA ASN A 94 4.64 -2.30 8.50
C ASN A 94 4.93 -3.29 7.36
N ALA A 95 6.20 -3.69 7.18
CA ALA A 95 6.53 -4.79 6.27
C ALA A 95 6.32 -6.13 6.98
N VAL A 96 5.55 -7.03 6.35
CA VAL A 96 5.09 -8.30 6.92
C VAL A 96 5.40 -9.45 5.97
N ASN A 97 6.11 -10.47 6.46
CA ASN A 97 6.28 -11.71 5.72
C ASN A 97 5.04 -12.61 5.82
N GLU A 98 4.29 -12.70 4.73
CA GLU A 98 3.08 -13.52 4.59
C GLU A 98 3.38 -14.99 4.23
N GLY A 99 4.66 -15.34 4.05
CA GLY A 99 5.11 -16.72 3.83
C GLY A 99 5.17 -17.13 2.36
N GLY A 100 4.85 -18.40 2.10
CA GLY A 100 4.82 -18.97 0.76
C GLY A 100 3.45 -18.88 0.10
N LEU A 101 3.36 -19.18 -1.19
CA LEU A 101 2.10 -19.24 -1.94
C LEU A 101 1.02 -20.09 -1.23
N LYS A 102 1.41 -21.22 -0.65
CA LYS A 102 0.50 -22.12 0.09
C LYS A 102 -0.09 -21.49 1.36
N ASP A 103 0.62 -20.54 1.96
CA ASP A 103 0.15 -19.84 3.16
C ASP A 103 -0.77 -18.70 2.75
N VAL A 104 -0.41 -17.99 1.68
CA VAL A 104 -1.17 -16.86 1.16
C VAL A 104 -2.47 -17.26 0.47
N GLU A 105 -2.51 -18.41 -0.21
CA GLU A 105 -3.75 -18.97 -0.80
C GLU A 105 -4.89 -19.11 0.21
N LYS A 106 -4.55 -19.32 1.50
CA LYS A 106 -5.55 -19.41 2.58
C LYS A 106 -6.15 -18.05 2.95
N LYS A 107 -5.51 -16.95 2.54
CA LYS A 107 -5.83 -15.57 2.92
C LYS A 107 -6.33 -14.75 1.73
N GLN A 108 -5.81 -15.02 0.53
CA GLN A 108 -6.06 -14.23 -0.67
C GLN A 108 -6.28 -15.13 -1.90
N PRO A 109 -7.11 -14.70 -2.86
CA PRO A 109 -7.30 -15.42 -4.11
C PRO A 109 -6.03 -15.34 -4.98
N LEU A 110 -5.67 -16.48 -5.58
CA LEU A 110 -4.60 -16.56 -6.56
C LEU A 110 -5.15 -16.49 -7.98
N LEU A 111 -4.50 -15.70 -8.82
CA LEU A 111 -4.66 -15.68 -10.27
C LEU A 111 -3.61 -16.58 -10.92
N LYS A 112 -3.89 -16.98 -12.16
CA LYS A 112 -2.98 -17.70 -13.05
C LYS A 112 -2.71 -16.84 -14.27
#